data_AF-A0A9W9TTP3-F1
#
_entry.id   AF-A0A9W9TTP3-F1
#
_cell.length_a   1.000
_cell.length_b   1.000
_cell.length_c   1.000
_cell.angle_alpha   90.00
_cell.angle_beta   90.00
_cell.angle_gamma   90.00
#
_symmetry.space_group_name_H-M   'P 1'
#
loop_
_entity.id
_entity.type
_entity.pdbx_description
1 polymer ?
#
loop_
_entity_poly.entity_id
_entity_poly.type
_entity_poly.pdbx_seq_one_letter_code
_entity_poly.pdbx_strand_id
1 'polypeptide(L)'
;MTDSQSEPMYTSLRDSSCIVPDERTFRTTSSTSTLFVQLFRLNAWFFVALILWFKPIWEGMLFPSVPDEGVIWATPDFDHSKLLFKSEKRRFTNAIRDDSDGSLISSWDKNEPRYTGFPNTEIDKNWNELIGGRYFRLEEPEVSLLNLDSTLPKLSNMPSGGRIPKEGVYGGPDVLHSLHCLNAIRKHLNLDYYAKSMALPPEYRQMHLDHCVDHLRQALLCCGDLTPVTLKPVLANTSLPYPVTFYLGQTEREHTCRNSEAIKNWVSRRGQRTARIEPHL
;
A
#
# COMPACT_ATOMS: atom_id res chain seq x y z
N MET A 1 23.08 -14.89 -43.57
CA MET A 1 23.15 -14.59 -42.12
C MET A 1 21.92 -13.78 -41.80
N THR A 2 20.89 -14.47 -41.31
CA THR A 2 19.57 -13.91 -40.98
C THR A 2 19.52 -13.64 -39.49
N ASP A 3 19.19 -12.39 -39.17
CA ASP A 3 19.10 -11.84 -37.83
C ASP A 3 17.84 -12.38 -37.13
N SER A 4 18.04 -13.00 -35.97
CA SER A 4 16.99 -13.64 -35.17
C SER A 4 16.44 -12.63 -34.17
N GLN A 5 15.37 -11.92 -34.56
CA GLN A 5 14.56 -11.16 -33.61
C GLN A 5 13.83 -12.13 -32.68
N SER A 6 14.13 -12.06 -31.38
CA SER A 6 13.34 -12.73 -30.35
C SER A 6 12.20 -11.81 -29.91
N GLU A 7 10.98 -12.16 -30.27
CA GLU A 7 9.75 -11.54 -29.77
C GLU A 7 9.55 -11.86 -28.28
N PRO A 8 9.00 -10.93 -27.46
CA PRO A 8 8.66 -11.24 -26.09
C PRO A 8 7.46 -12.20 -26.01
N MET A 9 7.69 -13.34 -25.35
CA MET A 9 6.71 -14.40 -25.09
C MET A 9 5.71 -13.97 -24.01
N TYR A 10 4.50 -13.56 -24.42
CA TYR A 10 3.37 -13.37 -23.52
C TYR A 10 2.83 -14.73 -23.07
N THR A 11 3.04 -15.09 -21.80
CA THR A 11 2.43 -16.28 -21.18
C THR A 11 1.09 -15.89 -20.57
N SER A 12 0.00 -16.36 -21.19
CA SER A 12 -1.33 -16.29 -20.58
C SER A 12 -1.43 -17.31 -19.45
N LEU A 13 -1.54 -16.85 -18.21
CA LEU A 13 -1.99 -17.71 -17.12
C LEU A 13 -3.52 -17.71 -17.11
N ARG A 14 -4.09 -18.65 -17.89
CA ARG A 14 -5.38 -19.25 -17.55
C ARG A 14 -5.17 -20.16 -16.33
N ASP A 15 -6.22 -20.24 -15.51
CA ASP A 15 -6.43 -21.11 -14.36
C ASP A 15 -5.82 -20.67 -13.02
N SER A 16 -6.64 -19.95 -12.26
CA SER A 16 -6.80 -20.21 -10.83
C SER A 16 -8.28 -20.06 -10.51
N SER A 17 -9.03 -21.14 -10.76
CA SER A 17 -10.42 -21.29 -10.37
C SER A 17 -10.56 -21.08 -8.86
N CYS A 18 -11.57 -20.30 -8.51
CA CYS A 18 -12.03 -20.08 -7.15
C CYS A 18 -12.28 -21.43 -6.45
N ILE A 19 -11.65 -21.65 -5.30
CA ILE A 19 -11.97 -22.76 -4.41
C ILE A 19 -13.34 -22.47 -3.79
N VAL A 20 -14.35 -23.18 -4.28
CA VAL A 20 -15.66 -23.32 -3.62
C VAL A 20 -15.52 -24.39 -2.53
N PRO A 21 -16.06 -24.20 -1.31
CA PRO A 21 -16.11 -25.25 -0.31
C PRO A 21 -17.04 -26.39 -0.73
N ASP A 22 -16.52 -27.62 -0.76
CA ASP A 22 -17.22 -28.88 -1.05
C ASP A 22 -18.17 -29.26 0.10
N GLU A 23 -19.49 -29.14 -0.12
CA GLU A 23 -20.51 -29.75 0.73
C GLU A 23 -20.54 -31.26 0.52
N ARG A 24 -19.67 -31.98 1.24
CA ARG A 24 -19.67 -33.44 1.22
C ARG A 24 -20.65 -34.00 2.25
N THR A 25 -21.88 -34.19 1.76
CA THR A 25 -22.89 -35.19 2.17
C THR A 25 -22.43 -36.27 3.16
N PHE A 26 -23.00 -36.25 4.36
CA PHE A 26 -23.03 -37.42 5.26
C PHE A 26 -24.16 -38.36 4.83
N ARG A 27 -23.82 -39.51 4.22
CA ARG A 27 -24.70 -40.69 4.19
C ARG A 27 -24.18 -41.71 5.18
N THR A 28 -24.97 -41.96 6.21
CA THR A 28 -24.81 -43.07 7.14
C THR A 28 -25.29 -44.36 6.50
N THR A 29 -24.43 -45.38 6.45
CA THR A 29 -24.86 -46.77 6.30
C THR A 29 -24.13 -47.63 7.33
N SER A 30 -24.91 -48.25 8.21
CA SER A 30 -24.47 -49.23 9.19
C SER A 30 -24.20 -50.58 8.51
N SER A 31 -23.14 -51.28 8.93
CA SER A 31 -23.03 -52.73 8.78
C SER A 31 -22.13 -53.31 9.87
N THR A 32 -22.49 -54.50 10.33
CA THR A 32 -22.10 -55.17 11.58
C THR A 32 -20.95 -56.18 11.42
N SER A 33 -20.41 -56.60 12.57
CA SER A 33 -19.46 -57.71 12.85
C SER A 33 -17.97 -57.30 12.81
N THR A 34 -17.10 -57.70 13.73
CA THR A 34 -17.11 -58.87 14.62
C THR A 34 -16.23 -58.57 15.85
N LEU A 35 -16.72 -58.95 17.03
CA LEU A 35 -15.93 -59.11 18.26
C LEU A 35 -14.77 -60.08 17.98
N PHE A 36 -13.50 -59.67 18.11
CA PHE A 36 -12.38 -60.54 18.56
C PHE A 36 -11.00 -59.85 18.72
N VAL A 37 -10.87 -58.50 18.69
CA VAL A 37 -9.56 -57.81 18.82
C VAL A 37 -9.46 -56.91 20.07
N GLN A 38 -10.28 -57.15 21.09
CA GLN A 38 -10.45 -56.23 22.22
C GLN A 38 -9.49 -56.37 23.41
N LEU A 39 -8.38 -57.14 23.33
CA LEU A 39 -7.50 -57.30 24.50
C LEU A 39 -6.00 -57.00 24.31
N PHE A 40 -5.56 -56.50 23.14
CA PHE A 40 -4.18 -56.01 22.95
C PHE A 40 -4.09 -54.59 22.36
N ARG A 41 -5.13 -53.75 22.55
CA ARG A 41 -5.16 -52.36 22.09
C ARG A 41 -5.33 -51.30 23.18
N LEU A 42 -5.19 -51.65 24.46
CA LEU A 42 -5.37 -50.68 25.54
C LEU A 42 -4.12 -49.86 25.89
N ASN A 43 -2.92 -50.24 25.43
CA ASN A 43 -1.70 -49.48 25.71
C ASN A 43 -1.20 -48.62 24.54
N ALA A 44 -1.31 -49.07 23.28
CA ALA A 44 -0.77 -48.29 22.16
C ALA A 44 -1.56 -46.99 21.90
N TRP A 45 -2.89 -47.02 22.04
CA TRP A 45 -3.74 -45.84 21.84
C TRP A 45 -3.61 -44.82 22.96
N PHE A 46 -3.30 -45.25 24.19
CA PHE A 46 -3.08 -44.34 25.30
C PHE A 46 -1.80 -43.52 25.11
N PHE A 47 -0.70 -44.16 24.68
CA PHE A 47 0.55 -43.45 24.39
C PHE A 47 0.47 -42.58 23.12
N VAL A 48 -0.22 -43.03 22.06
CA VAL A 48 -0.46 -42.20 20.87
C VAL A 48 -1.35 -41.01 21.20
N ALA A 49 -2.41 -41.21 21.99
CA ALA A 49 -3.27 -40.12 22.46
C ALA A 49 -2.49 -39.14 23.34
N LEU A 50 -1.62 -39.61 24.24
CA LEU A 50 -0.78 -38.76 25.09
C LEU A 50 0.19 -37.91 24.24
N ILE A 51 0.86 -38.52 23.26
CA ILE A 51 1.76 -37.79 22.36
C ILE A 51 0.98 -36.76 21.55
N LEU A 52 -0.21 -37.09 21.03
CA LEU A 52 -1.06 -36.16 20.29
C LEU A 52 -1.68 -35.06 21.17
N TRP A 53 -1.89 -35.31 22.47
CA TRP A 53 -2.39 -34.30 23.42
C TRP A 53 -1.30 -33.33 23.88
N PHE A 54 -0.06 -33.80 24.03
CA PHE A 54 1.07 -32.97 24.45
C PHE A 54 1.85 -32.32 23.29
N LYS A 55 1.73 -32.82 22.05
CA LYS A 55 2.32 -32.18 20.86
C LYS A 55 1.94 -30.71 20.66
N PRO A 56 0.66 -30.30 20.75
CA PRO A 56 0.29 -28.89 20.57
C PRO A 56 0.78 -28.01 21.72
N ILE A 57 1.02 -28.58 22.91
CA ILE A 57 1.57 -27.86 24.07
C ILE A 57 3.08 -27.62 23.90
N TRP A 58 3.80 -28.57 23.30
CA TRP A 58 5.25 -28.44 23.04
C TRP A 58 5.56 -27.55 21.83
N GLU A 59 4.76 -27.63 20.76
CA GLU A 59 4.92 -26.78 19.57
C GLU A 59 4.55 -25.31 19.85
N GLY A 60 3.54 -25.05 20.69
CA GLY A 60 3.16 -23.67 21.10
C GLY A 60 4.11 -23.00 22.09
N MET A 61 4.97 -23.76 22.79
CA MET A 61 5.88 -23.23 23.82
C MET A 61 7.30 -22.96 23.30
N LEU A 62 7.72 -23.62 22.20
CA LEU A 62 9.03 -23.39 21.56
C LEU A 62 8.96 -22.50 20.32
N PHE A 63 7.80 -22.41 19.67
CA PHE A 63 7.59 -21.53 18.53
C PHE A 63 6.32 -20.72 18.78
N PRO A 64 6.39 -19.55 19.45
CA PRO A 64 5.27 -18.62 19.38
C PRO A 64 5.00 -18.36 17.90
N SER A 65 3.85 -18.80 17.40
CA SER A 65 3.38 -18.45 16.07
C SER A 65 3.40 -16.94 16.00
N VAL A 66 4.30 -16.40 15.16
CA VAL A 66 4.31 -14.98 14.83
C VAL A 66 2.92 -14.70 14.26
N PRO A 67 2.13 -13.80 14.85
CA PRO A 67 0.83 -13.47 14.31
C PRO A 67 1.01 -12.97 12.88
N ASP A 68 0.35 -13.63 11.92
CA ASP A 68 0.31 -13.27 10.49
C ASP A 68 -0.34 -11.87 10.24
N GLU A 69 -0.72 -11.16 11.30
CA GLU A 69 -1.38 -9.85 11.24
C GLU A 69 -0.42 -8.64 11.30
N GLY A 70 0.89 -8.88 11.36
CA GLY A 70 1.90 -7.83 11.39
C GLY A 70 2.47 -7.55 10.00
N VAL A 71 2.04 -6.47 9.34
CA VAL A 71 2.81 -5.86 8.25
C VAL A 71 4.27 -5.71 8.73
N ILE A 72 5.23 -6.25 7.98
CA ILE A 72 6.66 -6.39 8.32
C ILE A 72 7.32 -5.11 8.87
N TRP A 73 6.75 -3.94 8.58
CA TRP A 73 7.21 -2.64 9.09
C TRP A 73 6.81 -2.34 10.55
N ALA A 74 5.99 -3.18 11.18
CA ALA A 74 5.41 -2.95 12.51
C ALA A 74 6.18 -3.60 13.67
N THR A 75 7.34 -4.24 13.45
CA THR A 75 8.28 -4.61 14.53
C THR A 75 9.68 -4.89 13.97
N PRO A 76 10.78 -4.38 14.58
CA PRO A 76 10.91 -4.10 16.01
C PRO A 76 11.31 -2.64 16.33
N ASP A 77 10.47 -1.66 16.00
CA ASP A 77 10.34 -0.49 16.89
C ASP A 77 9.30 -0.88 17.95
N PHE A 78 9.76 -1.53 19.03
CA PHE A 78 8.92 -2.04 20.12
C PHE A 78 8.06 -0.97 20.83
N ASP A 79 8.24 0.31 20.50
CA ASP A 79 7.66 1.42 21.26
C ASP A 79 6.37 2.02 20.68
N HIS A 80 6.04 1.84 19.38
CA HIS A 80 5.02 2.72 18.75
C HIS A 80 4.04 2.06 17.77
N SER A 81 3.92 0.74 17.71
CA SER A 81 2.98 0.06 16.80
C SER A 81 1.52 0.52 16.99
N LYS A 82 1.08 0.78 18.22
CA LYS A 82 -0.28 1.28 18.55
C LYS A 82 -0.65 2.59 17.84
N LEU A 83 0.31 3.48 17.61
CA LEU A 83 0.05 4.76 16.92
C LEU A 83 -0.18 4.55 15.42
N LEU A 84 0.49 3.57 14.81
CA LEU A 84 0.34 3.24 13.39
C LEU A 84 -0.99 2.53 13.10
N PHE A 85 -1.61 1.92 14.10
CA PHE A 85 -2.95 1.34 13.98
C PHE A 85 -4.08 2.37 14.12
N LYS A 86 -3.79 3.62 14.49
CA LYS A 86 -4.82 4.65 14.67
C LYS A 86 -5.55 4.92 13.34
N SER A 87 -6.86 4.76 13.36
CA SER A 87 -7.75 5.18 12.28
C SER A 87 -8.51 6.44 12.66
N GLU A 88 -9.01 7.14 11.65
CA GLU A 88 -9.86 8.31 11.80
C GLU A 88 -10.94 8.33 10.74
N LYS A 89 -12.03 9.03 11.05
CA LYS A 89 -13.07 9.35 10.08
C LYS A 89 -12.71 10.65 9.39
N ARG A 90 -12.70 10.64 8.05
CA ARG A 90 -12.35 11.83 7.26
C ARG A 90 -13.30 11.98 6.08
N ARG A 91 -13.80 13.19 5.86
CA ARG A 91 -14.48 13.54 4.61
C ARG A 91 -13.45 14.03 3.63
N PHE A 92 -13.50 13.54 2.39
CA PHE A 92 -12.66 14.07 1.33
C PHE A 92 -13.15 15.45 0.89
N THR A 93 -12.21 16.30 0.52
CA THR A 93 -12.45 17.66 0.00
C THR A 93 -12.17 17.69 -1.51
N ASN A 94 -12.35 18.85 -2.16
CA ASN A 94 -12.09 19.04 -3.59
C ASN A 94 -13.03 18.24 -4.52
N ALA A 95 -14.31 18.10 -4.15
CA ALA A 95 -15.29 17.50 -5.06
C ALA A 95 -15.81 18.51 -6.09
N ILE A 96 -16.17 17.99 -7.25
CA ILE A 96 -16.77 18.77 -8.34
C ILE A 96 -18.26 18.94 -8.05
N ARG A 97 -18.75 20.17 -8.13
CA ARG A 97 -20.14 20.58 -7.93
C ARG A 97 -20.63 21.35 -9.15
N ASP A 98 -21.90 21.19 -9.48
CA ASP A 98 -22.63 21.99 -10.45
C ASP A 98 -23.19 23.27 -9.80
N ASP A 99 -23.14 24.37 -10.53
CA ASP A 99 -23.85 25.61 -10.22
C ASP A 99 -25.14 25.70 -11.05
N SER A 100 -26.05 26.58 -10.63
CA SER A 100 -27.36 26.83 -11.24
C SER A 100 -27.31 27.26 -12.71
N ASP A 101 -26.17 27.78 -13.17
CA ASP A 101 -25.93 28.17 -14.56
C ASP A 101 -25.37 27.03 -15.44
N GLY A 102 -25.14 25.83 -14.86
CA GLY A 102 -24.55 24.68 -15.53
C GLY A 102 -23.02 24.65 -15.52
N SER A 103 -22.36 25.58 -14.81
CA SER A 103 -20.91 25.59 -14.60
C SER A 103 -20.49 24.52 -13.58
N LEU A 104 -19.28 23.99 -13.73
CA LEU A 104 -18.68 23.07 -12.76
C LEU A 104 -17.62 23.79 -11.92
N ILE A 105 -17.75 23.68 -10.60
CA ILE A 105 -16.85 24.28 -9.62
C ILE A 105 -16.22 23.19 -8.74
N SER A 106 -15.03 23.46 -8.21
CA SER A 106 -14.47 22.60 -7.16
C SER A 106 -14.78 23.17 -5.77
N SER A 107 -15.16 22.28 -4.86
CA SER A 107 -15.42 22.56 -3.45
C SER A 107 -14.14 22.42 -2.61
N TRP A 108 -13.53 23.54 -2.23
CA TRP A 108 -12.34 23.56 -1.38
C TRP A 108 -12.68 23.96 0.05
N ASP A 109 -12.04 23.30 1.02
CA ASP A 109 -12.00 23.80 2.39
C ASP A 109 -10.88 24.83 2.52
N LYS A 110 -11.21 26.05 2.95
CA LYS A 110 -10.24 27.15 3.14
C LYS A 110 -9.33 26.92 4.35
N ASN A 111 -9.69 26.00 5.25
CA ASN A 111 -8.93 25.68 6.44
C ASN A 111 -7.94 24.51 6.23
N GLU A 112 -7.97 23.86 5.08
CA GLU A 112 -7.04 22.77 4.75
C GLU A 112 -5.94 23.24 3.78
N PRO A 113 -4.70 22.69 3.87
CA PRO A 113 -3.65 22.97 2.91
C PRO A 113 -4.05 22.55 1.49
N ARG A 114 -3.76 23.41 0.51
CA ARG A 114 -4.07 23.15 -0.90
C ARG A 114 -2.95 22.36 -1.58
N TYR A 115 -3.28 21.21 -2.18
CA TYR A 115 -2.33 20.33 -2.86
C TYR A 115 -2.44 20.35 -4.40
N THR A 116 -3.45 21.00 -4.96
CA THR A 116 -3.76 20.98 -6.41
C THR A 116 -4.22 22.35 -6.89
N GLY A 117 -4.07 22.61 -8.19
CA GLY A 117 -4.34 23.91 -8.82
C GLY A 117 -3.19 24.34 -9.73
N PHE A 118 -3.21 25.60 -10.19
CA PHE A 118 -2.11 26.17 -10.94
C PHE A 118 -0.80 26.12 -10.13
N PRO A 119 0.33 25.73 -10.74
CA PRO A 119 1.61 25.65 -10.06
C PRO A 119 1.96 26.95 -9.33
N ASN A 120 2.32 26.83 -8.06
CA ASN A 120 2.81 27.94 -7.25
C ASN A 120 3.63 27.40 -6.06
N THR A 121 4.35 28.30 -5.40
CA THR A 121 5.26 27.97 -4.30
C THR A 121 4.54 27.45 -3.05
N GLU A 122 3.30 27.87 -2.79
CA GLU A 122 2.51 27.40 -1.65
C GLU A 122 2.13 25.93 -1.80
N ILE A 123 1.65 25.52 -2.98
CA ILE A 123 1.35 24.11 -3.30
C ILE A 123 2.62 23.27 -3.18
N ASP A 124 3.75 23.76 -3.72
CA ASP A 124 5.03 23.04 -3.63
C ASP A 124 5.50 22.88 -2.18
N LYS A 125 5.34 23.91 -1.34
CA LYS A 125 5.61 23.85 0.09
C LYS A 125 4.73 22.80 0.78
N ASN A 126 3.43 22.80 0.53
CA ASN A 126 2.50 21.83 1.13
C ASN A 126 2.90 20.38 0.79
N TRP A 127 3.26 20.12 -0.48
CA TRP A 127 3.77 18.81 -0.88
C TRP A 127 5.10 18.46 -0.20
N ASN A 128 6.05 19.39 -0.12
CA ASN A 128 7.34 19.18 0.53
C ASN A 128 7.19 18.87 2.03
N GLU A 129 6.27 19.56 2.73
CA GLU A 129 5.94 19.27 4.13
C GLU A 129 5.18 17.96 4.32
N LEU A 130 4.43 17.52 3.31
CA LEU A 130 3.70 16.25 3.34
C LEU A 130 4.63 15.05 3.19
N ILE A 131 5.61 15.12 2.27
CA ILE A 131 6.46 13.97 1.86
C ILE A 131 7.93 14.09 2.27
N GLY A 132 8.33 15.22 2.87
CA GLY A 132 9.70 15.48 3.31
C GLY A 132 10.13 14.50 4.40
N GLY A 133 11.40 14.08 4.38
CA GLY A 133 11.93 13.14 5.37
C GLY A 133 11.33 11.73 5.32
N ARG A 134 10.69 11.36 4.21
CA ARG A 134 10.02 10.05 4.03
C ARG A 134 10.94 8.83 4.13
N TYR A 135 12.25 9.00 3.97
CA TYR A 135 13.23 7.92 4.06
C TYR A 135 14.18 8.14 5.22
N PHE A 136 14.33 7.11 6.04
CA PHE A 136 15.23 7.06 7.19
C PHE A 136 16.11 5.82 7.13
N ARG A 137 17.24 5.88 7.83
CA ARG A 137 18.17 4.77 7.92
C ARG A 137 17.49 3.63 8.67
N LEU A 138 17.55 2.43 8.10
CA LEU A 138 17.09 1.20 8.72
C LEU A 138 18.14 0.68 9.70
N GLU A 139 17.70 -0.04 10.71
CA GLU A 139 18.57 -0.73 11.65
C GLU A 139 18.91 -2.14 11.14
N GLU A 140 20.06 -2.68 11.56
CA GLU A 140 20.57 -3.99 11.07
C GLU A 140 19.56 -5.15 11.19
N PRO A 141 18.77 -5.27 12.27
CA PRO A 141 17.74 -6.32 12.35
C PRO A 141 16.67 -6.19 11.25
N GLU A 142 16.33 -4.97 10.85
CA GLU A 142 15.32 -4.69 9.84
C GLU A 142 15.85 -4.96 8.44
N VAL A 143 17.11 -4.58 8.18
CA VAL A 143 17.81 -4.91 6.94
C VAL A 143 17.93 -6.43 6.79
N SER A 144 18.28 -7.13 7.88
CA SER A 144 18.38 -8.59 7.89
C SER A 144 17.04 -9.26 7.60
N LEU A 145 15.96 -8.77 8.22
CA LEU A 145 14.59 -9.24 8.00
C LEU A 145 14.13 -9.03 6.56
N LEU A 146 14.31 -7.83 6.01
CA LEU A 146 13.91 -7.52 4.63
C LEU A 146 14.70 -8.34 3.61
N ASN A 147 15.98 -8.63 3.90
CA ASN A 147 16.80 -9.49 3.07
C ASN A 147 16.41 -10.98 3.12
N LEU A 148 15.43 -11.39 3.94
CA LEU A 148 14.93 -12.77 3.90
C LEU A 148 14.14 -13.07 2.62
N ASP A 149 13.55 -12.05 1.99
CA ASP A 149 12.91 -12.20 0.69
C ASP A 149 13.98 -12.41 -0.39
N SER A 150 14.16 -13.68 -0.78
CA SER A 150 15.13 -14.08 -1.80
C SER A 150 14.69 -13.77 -3.23
N THR A 151 13.44 -13.32 -3.43
CA THR A 151 12.94 -12.91 -4.76
C THR A 151 13.39 -11.51 -5.14
N LEU A 152 13.89 -10.73 -4.17
CA LEU A 152 14.35 -9.36 -4.36
C LEU A 152 15.88 -9.24 -4.22
N PRO A 153 16.50 -8.24 -4.89
CA PRO A 153 17.90 -7.92 -4.67
C PRO A 153 18.19 -7.58 -3.21
N LYS A 154 19.39 -7.97 -2.74
CA LYS A 154 19.84 -7.62 -1.39
C LYS A 154 19.98 -6.10 -1.24
N LEU A 155 19.54 -5.60 -0.09
CA LEU A 155 19.66 -4.19 0.27
C LEU A 155 21.13 -3.78 0.35
N SER A 156 21.43 -2.60 -0.19
CA SER A 156 22.79 -2.06 -0.31
C SER A 156 22.93 -0.77 0.49
N ASN A 157 24.10 -0.57 1.11
CA ASN A 157 24.41 0.67 1.81
C ASN A 157 24.55 1.84 0.83
N MET A 158 23.92 2.95 1.18
CA MET A 158 24.15 4.23 0.52
C MET A 158 25.29 4.96 1.25
N PRO A 159 26.31 5.48 0.53
CA PRO A 159 27.38 6.24 1.15
C PRO A 159 26.84 7.56 1.73
N SER A 160 27.46 8.05 2.81
CA SER A 160 27.19 9.40 3.30
C SER A 160 27.63 10.45 2.29
N GLY A 161 26.85 11.52 2.15
CA GLY A 161 27.15 12.62 1.22
C GLY A 161 25.90 13.30 0.69
N GLY A 162 26.03 14.56 0.30
CA GLY A 162 24.91 15.37 -0.17
C GLY A 162 23.80 15.44 0.87
N ARG A 163 22.68 14.75 0.62
CA ARG A 163 21.49 14.72 1.49
C ARG A 163 21.43 13.50 2.41
N ILE A 164 22.44 12.64 2.35
CA ILE A 164 22.54 11.41 3.13
C ILE A 164 23.52 11.68 4.29
N PRO A 165 23.02 11.96 5.50
CA PRO A 165 23.88 12.38 6.62
C PRO A 165 24.77 11.25 7.16
N LYS A 166 24.38 9.98 6.97
CA LYS A 166 25.11 8.80 7.46
C LYS A 166 25.07 7.67 6.44
N GLU A 167 26.13 6.89 6.35
CA GLU A 167 26.11 5.65 5.57
C GLU A 167 25.09 4.67 6.13
N GLY A 168 24.36 3.98 5.25
CA GLY A 168 23.46 2.90 5.64
C GLY A 168 22.43 2.55 4.58
N VAL A 169 21.58 1.58 4.89
CA VAL A 169 20.38 1.27 4.12
C VAL A 169 19.26 2.22 4.52
N TYR A 170 18.56 2.78 3.53
CA TYR A 170 17.45 3.71 3.75
C TYR A 170 16.15 3.12 3.23
N GLY A 171 15.07 3.35 3.98
CA GLY A 171 13.72 2.91 3.63
C GLY A 171 12.68 3.81 4.27
N GLY A 172 11.42 3.59 3.93
CA GLY A 172 10.32 4.38 4.45
C GLY A 172 8.97 3.79 4.06
N PRO A 173 7.88 4.29 4.66
CA PRO A 173 6.55 3.76 4.40
C PRO A 173 6.12 3.99 2.97
N ASP A 174 5.53 2.96 2.39
CA ASP A 174 5.04 2.95 1.01
C ASP A 174 4.10 4.12 0.71
N VAL A 175 3.19 4.45 1.64
CA VAL A 175 2.26 5.59 1.49
C VAL A 175 2.96 6.93 1.20
N LEU A 176 4.16 7.16 1.75
CA LEU A 176 4.93 8.37 1.46
C LEU A 176 5.65 8.30 0.11
N HIS A 177 5.98 7.10 -0.37
CA HIS A 177 6.44 6.88 -1.74
C HIS A 177 5.29 7.06 -2.74
N SER A 178 4.12 6.51 -2.46
CA SER A 178 2.90 6.73 -3.26
C SER A 178 2.58 8.24 -3.38
N LEU A 179 2.64 8.99 -2.29
CA LEU A 179 2.48 10.45 -2.33
C LEU A 179 3.58 11.16 -3.13
N HIS A 180 4.82 10.67 -3.08
CA HIS A 180 5.90 11.16 -3.93
C HIS A 180 5.61 10.92 -5.42
N CYS A 181 5.15 9.72 -5.78
CA CYS A 181 4.72 9.36 -7.13
C CYS A 181 3.58 10.27 -7.62
N LEU A 182 2.56 10.49 -6.79
CA LEU A 182 1.44 11.37 -7.10
C LEU A 182 1.92 12.82 -7.34
N ASN A 183 2.85 13.32 -6.52
CA ASN A 183 3.44 14.65 -6.73
C ASN A 183 4.27 14.73 -8.02
N ALA A 184 4.98 13.66 -8.39
CA ALA A 184 5.72 13.60 -9.65
C ALA A 184 4.78 13.70 -10.86
N ILE A 185 3.65 12.96 -10.84
CA ILE A 185 2.60 13.08 -11.87
C ILE A 185 2.02 14.50 -11.88
N ARG A 186 1.67 15.07 -10.71
CA ARG A 186 1.16 16.45 -10.61
C ARG A 186 2.10 17.46 -11.28
N LYS A 187 3.40 17.35 -11.01
CA LYS A 187 4.41 18.24 -11.61
C LYS A 187 4.51 18.00 -13.11
N HIS A 188 4.43 16.76 -13.57
CA HIS A 188 4.46 16.44 -15.01
C HIS A 188 3.28 17.03 -15.78
N LEU A 189 2.08 17.09 -15.19
CA LEU A 189 0.92 17.76 -15.79
C LEU A 189 1.17 19.26 -16.06
N ASN A 190 2.19 19.85 -15.43
CA ASN A 190 2.60 21.25 -15.63
C ASN A 190 4.08 21.31 -15.99
N LEU A 191 4.52 20.47 -16.93
CA LEU A 191 5.93 20.30 -17.28
C LEU A 191 6.60 21.63 -17.65
N ASP A 192 5.91 22.55 -18.33
CA ASP A 192 6.47 23.86 -18.69
C ASP A 192 6.93 24.66 -17.47
N TYR A 193 6.17 24.61 -16.37
CA TYR A 193 6.53 25.27 -15.12
C TYR A 193 7.66 24.51 -14.40
N TYR A 194 7.64 23.18 -14.43
CA TYR A 194 8.54 22.33 -13.64
C TYR A 194 9.75 21.79 -14.40
N ALA A 195 9.95 22.16 -15.67
CA ALA A 195 10.95 21.57 -16.57
C ALA A 195 12.35 21.54 -15.96
N LYS A 196 12.77 22.65 -15.31
CA LYS A 196 14.07 22.75 -14.63
C LYS A 196 14.21 21.80 -13.43
N SER A 197 13.12 21.56 -12.71
CA SER A 197 13.11 20.69 -11.53
C SER A 197 12.93 19.20 -11.87
N MET A 198 12.54 18.87 -13.10
CA MET A 198 12.36 17.50 -13.60
C MET A 198 13.34 17.20 -14.74
N ALA A 199 14.62 17.49 -14.49
CA ALA A 199 15.73 17.37 -15.44
C ALA A 199 16.17 15.92 -15.74
N LEU A 200 15.24 14.96 -15.69
CA LEU A 200 15.47 13.62 -16.22
C LEU A 200 15.35 13.66 -17.75
N PRO A 201 16.16 12.86 -18.48
CA PRO A 201 15.94 12.58 -19.89
C PRO A 201 14.47 12.17 -20.15
N PRO A 202 13.86 12.57 -21.28
CA PRO A 202 12.45 12.29 -21.57
C PRO A 202 12.06 10.83 -21.41
N GLU A 203 12.89 9.90 -21.85
CA GLU A 203 12.69 8.45 -21.78
C GLU A 203 12.65 7.94 -20.33
N TYR A 204 13.55 8.40 -19.46
CA TYR A 204 13.56 8.05 -18.04
C TYR A 204 12.42 8.71 -17.30
N ARG A 205 12.02 9.92 -17.71
CA ARG A 205 10.85 10.60 -17.15
C ARG A 205 9.58 9.82 -17.44
N GLN A 206 9.38 9.36 -18.68
CA GLN A 206 8.21 8.57 -19.04
C GLN A 206 8.17 7.25 -18.27
N MET A 207 9.28 6.50 -18.27
CA MET A 207 9.37 5.23 -17.52
C MET A 207 9.05 5.43 -16.03
N HIS A 208 9.56 6.52 -15.43
CA HIS A 208 9.28 6.82 -14.03
C HIS A 208 7.80 7.16 -13.79
N LEU A 209 7.14 7.85 -14.73
CA LEU A 209 5.71 8.14 -14.64
C LEU A 209 4.86 6.89 -14.79
N ASP A 210 5.21 5.99 -15.71
CA ASP A 210 4.52 4.71 -15.89
C ASP A 210 4.61 3.87 -14.62
N HIS A 211 5.79 3.81 -14.00
CA HIS A 211 6.00 3.21 -12.69
C HIS A 211 5.12 3.88 -11.61
N CYS A 212 5.09 5.21 -11.56
CA CYS A 212 4.27 5.95 -10.59
C CYS A 212 2.78 5.61 -10.73
N VAL A 213 2.26 5.56 -11.97
CA VAL A 213 0.85 5.25 -12.24
C VAL A 213 0.52 3.82 -11.79
N ASP A 214 1.36 2.85 -12.16
CA ASP A 214 1.10 1.45 -11.79
C ASP A 214 1.26 1.21 -10.28
N HIS A 215 2.27 1.81 -9.65
CA HIS A 215 2.45 1.75 -8.20
C HIS A 215 1.23 2.33 -7.45
N LEU A 216 0.71 3.49 -7.88
CA LEU A 216 -0.50 4.09 -7.30
C LEU A 216 -1.73 3.20 -7.49
N ARG A 217 -1.91 2.60 -8.67
CA ARG A 217 -3.00 1.63 -8.91
C ARG A 217 -2.92 0.47 -7.92
N GLN A 218 -1.72 -0.11 -7.73
CA GLN A 218 -1.51 -1.21 -6.80
C GLN A 218 -1.77 -0.79 -5.34
N ALA A 219 -1.28 0.37 -4.91
CA ALA A 219 -1.49 0.90 -3.56
C ALA A 219 -2.98 1.15 -3.26
N LEU A 220 -3.72 1.72 -4.23
CA LEU A 220 -5.17 1.96 -4.11
C LEU A 220 -5.95 0.65 -4.00
N LEU A 221 -5.62 -0.36 -4.82
CA LEU A 221 -6.26 -1.68 -4.76
C LEU A 221 -5.91 -2.45 -3.49
N CYS A 222 -4.69 -2.27 -2.98
CA CYS A 222 -4.25 -2.87 -1.72
C CYS A 222 -5.04 -2.32 -0.52
N CYS A 223 -5.34 -1.01 -0.52
CA CYS A 223 -6.12 -0.39 0.55
C CYS A 223 -7.63 -0.64 0.42
N GLY A 224 -8.17 -0.59 -0.80
CA GLY A 224 -9.55 -0.98 -1.11
C GLY A 224 -10.64 -0.22 -0.34
N ASP A 225 -10.73 1.10 -0.50
CA ASP A 225 -11.76 1.90 0.16
C ASP A 225 -13.17 1.60 -0.39
N LEU A 226 -14.04 1.05 0.46
CA LEU A 226 -15.41 0.65 0.10
C LEU A 226 -16.46 1.73 0.41
N THR A 227 -16.03 2.94 0.76
CA THR A 227 -16.96 4.06 0.98
C THR A 227 -17.72 4.35 -0.33
N PRO A 228 -19.06 4.35 -0.32
CA PRO A 228 -19.84 4.41 -1.56
C PRO A 228 -19.66 5.76 -2.26
N VAL A 229 -19.52 5.74 -3.59
CA VAL A 229 -19.60 6.94 -4.43
C VAL A 229 -20.95 6.95 -5.12
N THR A 230 -21.80 7.92 -4.79
CA THR A 230 -23.09 8.09 -5.50
C THR A 230 -22.92 8.97 -6.72
N LEU A 231 -23.76 8.74 -7.72
CA LEU A 231 -23.77 9.51 -8.95
C LEU A 231 -24.86 10.58 -8.89
N LYS A 232 -24.51 11.83 -9.17
CA LYS A 232 -25.46 12.93 -9.39
C LYS A 232 -25.52 13.25 -10.89
N PRO A 233 -26.69 13.20 -11.54
CA PRO A 233 -26.84 13.71 -12.90
C PRO A 233 -26.72 15.24 -12.89
N VAL A 234 -25.86 15.78 -13.75
CA VAL A 234 -25.69 17.22 -13.94
C VAL A 234 -25.76 17.58 -15.41
N LEU A 235 -26.43 18.68 -15.72
CA LEU A 235 -26.43 19.27 -17.04
C LEU A 235 -25.27 20.27 -17.08
N ALA A 236 -24.18 19.91 -17.74
CA ALA A 236 -23.01 20.78 -17.80
C ALA A 236 -22.96 21.53 -19.13
N ASN A 237 -22.57 22.80 -19.07
CA ASN A 237 -22.20 23.56 -20.27
C ASN A 237 -20.86 23.04 -20.78
N THR A 238 -20.85 22.53 -22.01
CA THR A 238 -19.64 22.01 -22.65
C THR A 238 -19.41 22.72 -23.98
N SER A 239 -18.22 22.54 -24.57
CA SER A 239 -17.92 23.04 -25.91
C SER A 239 -18.65 22.27 -27.03
N LEU A 240 -19.50 21.30 -26.69
CA LEU A 240 -20.29 20.53 -27.65
C LEU A 240 -21.54 21.31 -28.09
N PRO A 241 -22.02 21.10 -29.33
CA PRO A 241 -23.18 21.83 -29.87
C PRO A 241 -24.53 21.38 -29.29
N TYR A 242 -24.53 20.46 -28.32
CA TYR A 242 -25.73 19.93 -27.68
C TYR A 242 -25.48 19.71 -26.17
N PRO A 243 -26.53 19.79 -25.32
CA PRO A 243 -26.40 19.55 -23.90
C PRO A 243 -26.04 18.08 -23.61
N VAL A 244 -25.13 17.86 -22.66
CA VAL A 244 -24.71 16.53 -22.22
C VAL A 244 -24.94 16.41 -20.72
N THR A 245 -25.60 15.32 -20.32
CA THR A 245 -25.73 14.95 -18.91
C THR A 245 -24.51 14.15 -18.47
N PHE A 246 -23.81 14.65 -17.46
CA PHE A 246 -22.72 13.93 -16.79
C PHE A 246 -23.22 13.31 -15.49
N TYR A 247 -22.58 12.22 -15.07
CA TYR A 247 -22.81 11.63 -13.76
C TYR A 247 -21.61 11.94 -12.87
N LEU A 248 -21.71 12.98 -12.05
CA LEU A 248 -20.64 13.35 -11.13
C LEU A 248 -20.62 12.38 -9.96
N GLY A 249 -19.45 11.79 -9.72
CA GLY A 249 -19.19 10.99 -8.53
C GLY A 249 -19.08 11.87 -7.29
N GLN A 250 -19.93 11.64 -6.30
CA GLN A 250 -19.91 12.32 -5.01
C GLN A 250 -19.06 11.52 -4.03
N THR A 251 -17.83 11.98 -3.84
CA THR A 251 -16.79 11.29 -3.07
C THR A 251 -16.64 11.81 -1.65
N GLU A 252 -17.38 12.82 -1.19
CA GLU A 252 -17.14 13.46 0.12
C GLU A 252 -17.83 12.76 1.30
N ARG A 253 -18.23 11.51 1.11
CA ARG A 253 -18.75 10.70 2.22
C ARG A 253 -17.67 10.48 3.25
N GLU A 254 -18.07 10.03 4.43
CA GLU A 254 -17.11 9.82 5.49
C GLU A 254 -16.34 8.51 5.26
N HIS A 255 -15.04 8.64 5.03
CA HIS A 255 -14.11 7.55 4.84
C HIS A 255 -13.51 7.12 6.18
N THR A 256 -13.03 5.87 6.24
CA THR A 256 -12.21 5.39 7.36
C THR A 256 -10.77 5.34 6.91
N CYS A 257 -9.95 6.26 7.41
CA CYS A 257 -8.56 6.43 6.99
C CYS A 257 -7.61 6.00 8.09
N ARG A 258 -6.39 5.59 7.72
CA ARG A 258 -5.26 5.59 8.67
C ARG A 258 -4.94 7.04 9.03
N ASN A 259 -4.65 7.31 10.29
CA ASN A 259 -4.33 8.66 10.73
C ASN A 259 -2.98 9.09 10.12
N SER A 260 -3.03 9.98 9.13
CA SER A 260 -1.84 10.40 8.37
C SER A 260 -0.84 11.17 9.23
N GLU A 261 -1.33 11.92 10.21
CA GLU A 261 -0.49 12.69 11.13
C GLU A 261 0.34 11.77 12.04
N ALA A 262 -0.25 10.68 12.54
CA ALA A 262 0.43 9.68 13.34
C ALA A 262 1.56 9.02 12.54
N ILE A 263 1.31 8.68 11.27
CA ILE A 263 2.33 8.14 10.36
C ILE A 263 3.46 9.15 10.18
N LYS A 264 3.15 10.41 9.81
CA LYS A 264 4.16 11.46 9.61
C LYS A 264 5.00 11.72 10.87
N ASN A 265 4.35 11.80 12.03
CA ASN A 265 5.01 12.04 13.30
C ASN A 265 5.95 10.89 13.67
N TRP A 266 5.52 9.64 13.44
CA TRP A 266 6.38 8.48 13.64
C TRP A 266 7.58 8.49 12.68
N VAL A 267 7.37 8.69 11.38
CA VAL A 267 8.46 8.79 10.39
C VAL A 267 9.45 9.90 10.76
N SER A 268 8.95 11.08 11.15
CA SER A 268 9.80 12.21 11.53
C SER A 268 10.65 11.90 12.77
N ARG A 269 10.04 11.38 13.86
CA ARG A 269 10.78 11.00 15.08
C ARG A 269 11.82 9.94 14.80
N ARG A 270 11.45 8.94 13.99
CA ARG A 270 12.35 7.86 13.61
C ARG A 270 13.52 8.36 12.78
N GLY A 271 13.25 9.21 11.79
CA GLY A 271 14.29 9.86 10.99
C GLY A 271 15.25 10.74 11.79
N GLN A 272 14.77 11.41 12.84
CA GLN A 272 15.64 12.15 13.78
C GLN A 272 16.56 11.21 14.57
N ARG A 273 16.06 10.03 14.95
CA ARG A 273 16.78 9.02 15.73
C ARG A 273 17.83 8.27 14.89
N THR A 274 17.45 7.77 13.71
CA THR A 274 18.30 6.88 12.90
C THR A 274 19.05 7.60 11.77
N ALA A 275 18.73 8.87 11.55
CA ALA A 275 19.10 9.73 10.42
C ALA A 275 18.18 9.55 9.20
N ARG A 276 17.76 10.68 8.59
CA ARG A 276 16.88 10.73 7.42
C ARG A 276 17.56 11.34 6.22
N ILE A 277 17.03 11.04 5.03
CA ILE A 277 17.41 11.76 3.82
C ILE A 277 16.81 13.16 3.89
N GLU A 278 17.66 14.19 3.79
CA GLU A 278 17.20 15.57 3.84
C GLU A 278 16.38 15.93 2.57
N PRO A 279 15.25 16.66 2.71
CA PRO A 279 14.42 17.05 1.58
C PRO A 279 15.16 18.01 0.64
N HIS A 280 14.66 18.13 -0.60
CA HIS A 280 15.09 19.24 -1.46
C HIS A 280 14.52 20.54 -0.88
N LEU A 281 15.41 21.49 -0.54
CA LEU A 281 15.06 22.88 -0.24
C LEU A 281 14.53 23.58 -1.50
#